data_AF-A0A090SRQ0-F1
#
_entry.id   AF-A0A090SRQ0-F1
#
_cell.length_a   1.000
_cell.length_b   1.000
_cell.length_c   1.000
_cell.angle_alpha   90.00
_cell.angle_beta   90.00
_cell.angle_gamma   90.00
#
_symmetry.space_group_name_H-M   'P 1'
#
loop_
_entity.id
_entity.type
_entity.pdbx_description
1 polymer ?
#
loop_
_entity_poly.entity_id
_entity_poly.type
_entity_poly.pdbx_seq_one_letter_code
_entity_poly.pdbx_strand_id
1 'polypeptide(L)'
;MVYWFNPAGNPAVDMMALVAIGFLIYGPVMLIGLYALELAPKKAAGTAAGLTGLFGYLGGAVAANAVLGYTVDHFGWDGGFILLVGSCIVSIICLTYALLGERAHHEAKQLEKQLQDEQLKNKEALSS
;
A
#
# COMPACT_ATOMS: atom_id res chain seq x y z
N MET A 1 -28.94 2.88 -16.26
CA MET A 1 -30.37 3.28 -16.27
C MET A 1 -30.87 3.83 -14.92
N VAL A 2 -30.07 3.89 -13.85
CA VAL A 2 -30.45 4.44 -12.51
C VAL A 2 -29.52 5.60 -12.13
N TYR A 3 -29.46 6.63 -12.98
CA TYR A 3 -28.68 7.86 -12.68
C TYR A 3 -29.42 9.14 -13.10
N TRP A 4 -30.53 9.01 -13.82
CA TRP A 4 -31.29 10.14 -14.38
C TRP A 4 -32.42 10.63 -13.45
N PHE A 5 -32.60 10.08 -12.24
CA PHE A 5 -33.79 10.38 -11.42
C PHE A 5 -33.56 10.53 -9.91
N ASN A 6 -32.42 11.04 -9.46
CA ASN A 6 -32.30 11.60 -8.10
C ASN A 6 -31.20 12.68 -8.05
N PRO A 7 -31.43 13.84 -7.42
CA PRO A 7 -30.96 15.16 -7.88
C PRO A 7 -29.50 15.46 -7.48
N ALA A 8 -28.94 16.50 -8.11
CA ALA A 8 -27.69 17.11 -7.70
C ALA A 8 -27.71 17.48 -6.21
N GLY A 9 -26.80 16.92 -5.41
CA GLY A 9 -26.59 17.37 -4.03
C GLY A 9 -26.60 16.31 -2.93
N ASN A 10 -25.68 15.33 -2.96
CA ASN A 10 -25.25 14.77 -1.69
C ASN A 10 -23.72 14.81 -1.53
N PRO A 11 -23.14 16.01 -1.34
CA PRO A 11 -21.76 16.13 -0.88
C PRO A 11 -21.50 15.31 0.39
N ALA A 12 -22.53 14.88 1.16
CA ALA A 12 -22.32 13.98 2.29
C ALA A 12 -21.92 12.55 1.87
N VAL A 13 -22.30 12.08 0.68
CA VAL A 13 -21.83 10.76 0.16
C VAL A 13 -20.39 10.87 -0.30
N ASP A 14 -20.03 11.93 -1.03
CA ASP A 14 -18.64 12.20 -1.41
C ASP A 14 -17.78 12.43 -0.18
N MET A 15 -18.27 13.19 0.80
CA MET A 15 -17.59 13.42 2.09
C MET A 15 -17.48 12.14 2.91
N MET A 16 -18.53 11.32 3.01
CA MET A 16 -18.46 10.03 3.72
C MET A 16 -17.51 9.06 3.02
N ALA A 17 -17.51 9.01 1.68
CA ALA A 17 -16.59 8.21 0.91
C ALA A 17 -15.15 8.69 1.10
N LEU A 18 -14.88 9.99 0.99
CA LEU A 18 -13.56 10.59 1.24
C LEU A 18 -13.09 10.35 2.68
N VAL A 19 -13.98 10.44 3.66
CA VAL A 19 -13.68 10.12 5.07
C VAL A 19 -13.37 8.64 5.25
N ALA A 20 -14.18 7.75 4.67
CA ALA A 20 -13.97 6.31 4.75
C ALA A 20 -12.66 5.88 4.05
N ILE A 21 -12.38 6.43 2.87
CA ILE A 21 -11.15 6.20 2.12
C ILE A 21 -9.95 6.75 2.88
N GLY A 22 -10.03 7.97 3.40
CA GLY A 22 -8.97 8.57 4.20
C GLY A 22 -8.66 7.76 5.46
N PHE A 23 -9.70 7.33 6.18
CA PHE A 23 -9.54 6.51 7.38
C PHE A 23 -8.98 5.11 7.06
N LEU A 24 -9.44 4.47 5.98
CA LEU A 24 -9.04 3.11 5.61
C LEU A 24 -7.67 3.05 4.93
N ILE A 25 -7.22 4.09 4.22
CA ILE A 25 -5.88 4.15 3.59
C ILE A 25 -4.82 4.58 4.60
N TYR A 26 -5.14 5.49 5.53
CA TYR A 26 -4.15 6.01 6.49
C TYR A 26 -3.64 4.92 7.45
N GLY A 27 -4.50 3.99 7.87
CA GLY A 27 -4.11 2.86 8.73
C GLY A 27 -2.99 2.02 8.12
N PRO A 28 -3.20 1.41 6.95
CA PRO A 28 -2.19 0.59 6.28
C PRO A 28 -0.95 1.36 5.82
N VAL A 29 -1.11 2.57 5.26
CA VAL A 29 0.03 3.38 4.81
C VAL A 29 0.96 3.75 5.97
N MET A 30 0.39 4.08 7.14
CA MET A 30 1.17 4.36 8.34
C MET A 30 1.87 3.12 8.89
N LEU A 31 1.21 1.94 8.84
CA LEU A 31 1.82 0.67 9.23
C LEU A 31 3.01 0.31 8.33
N ILE A 32 2.91 0.47 7.01
CA ILE A 32 4.02 0.25 6.06
C ILE A 32 5.19 1.20 6.36
N GLY A 33 4.91 2.47 6.66
CA GLY A 33 5.94 3.44 7.03
C GLY A 33 6.69 3.06 8.30
N LEU A 34 5.98 2.54 9.32
CA LEU A 34 6.60 2.02 10.54
C LEU A 34 7.45 0.77 10.27
N TYR A 35 6.94 -0.17 9.46
CA TYR A 35 7.65 -1.39 9.08
C TYR A 35 8.93 -1.10 8.30
N ALA A 36 8.91 -0.14 7.37
CA ALA A 36 10.10 0.28 6.62
C ALA A 36 11.20 0.86 7.54
N LEU A 37 10.80 1.53 8.63
CA LEU A 37 11.72 2.05 9.64
C LEU A 37 12.29 0.96 10.54
N GLU A 38 11.52 -0.08 10.85
CA GLU A 38 12.00 -1.23 11.63
C GLU A 38 12.96 -2.14 10.86
N LEU A 39 12.78 -2.30 9.54
CA LEU A 39 13.60 -3.21 8.72
C LEU A 39 14.99 -2.67 8.36
N ALA A 40 15.22 -1.36 8.44
CA ALA A 40 16.38 -0.75 7.83
C ALA A 40 17.47 -0.33 8.84
N PRO A 41 18.76 -0.52 8.53
CA PRO A 41 19.86 -0.20 9.44
C PRO A 41 19.90 1.30 9.72
N LYS A 42 20.07 1.66 11.01
CA LYS A 42 19.94 3.00 11.65
C LYS A 42 20.66 4.19 10.96
N LYS A 43 21.43 3.97 9.89
CA LYS A 43 22.19 5.00 9.14
C LYS A 43 21.72 5.29 7.72
N ALA A 44 20.98 4.41 7.03
CA ALA A 44 20.60 4.59 5.62
C ALA A 44 19.10 4.35 5.33
N ALA A 45 18.38 3.81 6.30
CA ALA A 45 16.94 3.58 6.29
C ALA A 45 16.12 4.80 5.83
N GLY A 46 16.37 5.94 6.48
CA GLY A 46 15.59 7.16 6.26
C GLY A 46 15.79 7.76 4.88
N THR A 47 16.96 7.61 4.27
CA THR A 47 17.24 8.16 2.93
C THR A 47 16.58 7.32 1.85
N ALA A 48 16.61 5.99 1.96
CA ALA A 48 15.92 5.10 1.03
C ALA A 48 14.39 5.26 1.15
N ALA A 49 13.84 5.22 2.37
CA ALA A 49 12.42 5.44 2.61
C ALA A 49 11.97 6.85 2.18
N GLY A 50 12.79 7.88 2.43
CA GLY A 50 12.52 9.26 2.02
C GLY A 50 12.56 9.44 0.49
N LEU A 51 13.49 8.79 -0.21
CA LEU A 51 13.53 8.80 -1.68
C LEU A 51 12.30 8.08 -2.28
N THR A 52 11.92 6.92 -1.74
CA THR A 52 10.72 6.20 -2.17
C THR A 52 9.45 7.01 -1.89
N GLY A 53 9.38 7.69 -0.74
CA GLY A 53 8.29 8.62 -0.42
C GLY A 53 8.26 9.84 -1.33
N LEU A 54 9.43 10.39 -1.70
CA LEU A 54 9.55 11.51 -2.63
C LEU A 54 9.03 11.13 -4.03
N PHE A 55 9.45 9.99 -4.59
CA PHE A 55 8.96 9.53 -5.89
C PHE A 55 7.51 9.06 -5.85
N GLY A 56 7.09 8.43 -4.74
CA GLY A 56 5.70 8.02 -4.55
C GLY A 56 4.75 9.22 -4.42
N TYR A 57 5.13 10.25 -3.67
CA TYR A 57 4.31 11.44 -3.48
C TYR A 57 4.41 12.41 -4.66
N LEU A 58 5.61 12.84 -5.06
CA LEU A 58 5.73 13.76 -6.20
C LEU A 58 5.35 13.10 -7.51
N GLY A 59 5.89 11.92 -7.80
CA GLY A 59 5.57 11.20 -9.05
C GLY A 59 4.12 10.72 -9.06
N GLY A 60 3.70 10.04 -7.98
CA GLY A 60 2.35 9.49 -7.88
C GLY A 60 1.27 10.56 -7.77
N ALA A 61 1.43 11.61 -6.97
CA ALA A 61 0.42 12.66 -6.86
C ALA A 61 0.34 13.53 -8.12
N VAL A 62 1.47 13.82 -8.79
CA VAL A 62 1.45 14.56 -10.06
C VAL A 62 0.79 13.73 -11.15
N ALA A 63 1.13 12.44 -11.27
CA ALA A 63 0.50 11.55 -12.23
C ALA A 63 -1.00 11.37 -11.93
N ALA A 64 -1.38 11.19 -10.66
CA ALA A 64 -2.77 11.07 -10.24
C ALA A 64 -3.57 12.33 -10.56
N ASN A 65 -3.03 13.52 -10.28
CA ASN A 65 -3.69 14.78 -10.61
C ASN A 65 -3.81 14.99 -12.12
N ALA A 66 -2.79 14.62 -12.91
CA ALA A 66 -2.85 14.72 -14.37
C ALA A 66 -3.89 13.75 -14.96
N VAL A 67 -3.92 12.50 -14.49
CA VAL A 67 -4.89 11.47 -14.91
C VAL A 67 -6.31 11.84 -14.48
N LEU A 68 -6.48 12.34 -13.26
CA LEU A 68 -7.77 12.79 -12.75
C LEU A 68 -8.27 13.99 -13.54
N GLY A 69 -7.42 14.98 -13.81
CA GLY A 69 -7.75 16.16 -14.63
C GLY A 69 -8.19 15.77 -16.04
N TYR A 70 -7.42 14.90 -16.71
CA TYR A 70 -7.78 14.41 -18.05
C TYR A 70 -9.10 13.63 -18.06
N THR A 71 -9.33 12.82 -17.03
CA THR A 71 -10.56 12.02 -16.90
C THR A 71 -11.77 12.90 -16.62
N VAL A 72 -11.65 13.91 -15.76
CA VAL A 72 -12.74 14.84 -15.43
C VAL A 72 -13.08 15.74 -16.61
N ASP A 73 -12.10 16.15 -17.41
CA ASP A 73 -12.35 16.97 -18.60
C ASP A 73 -13.12 16.21 -19.70
N HIS A 74 -12.89 14.90 -19.86
CA HIS A 74 -13.54 14.08 -20.89
C HIS A 74 -14.81 13.34 -20.44
N PHE A 75 -14.82 12.79 -19.22
CA PHE A 75 -15.90 11.96 -18.67
C PHE A 75 -16.68 12.65 -17.55
N GLY A 76 -16.32 13.89 -17.20
CA GLY A 76 -16.95 14.62 -16.10
C GLY A 76 -16.60 14.03 -14.73
N TRP A 77 -17.30 14.52 -13.71
CA TRP A 77 -17.08 14.12 -12.32
C TRP A 77 -17.40 12.65 -12.05
N ASP A 78 -18.31 12.03 -12.79
CA ASP A 78 -18.62 10.58 -12.68
C ASP A 78 -17.38 9.72 -12.98
N GLY A 79 -16.58 10.10 -13.98
CA GLY A 79 -15.31 9.45 -14.28
C GLY A 79 -14.30 9.59 -13.13
N GLY A 80 -14.26 10.76 -12.49
CA GLY A 80 -13.41 11.01 -11.31
C GLY A 80 -13.77 10.12 -10.12
N PHE A 81 -15.06 9.94 -9.83
CA PHE A 81 -15.52 9.05 -8.76
C PHE A 81 -15.23 7.58 -9.03
N ILE A 82 -15.45 7.12 -10.26
CA ILE A 82 -15.09 5.75 -10.67
C ILE A 82 -13.59 5.52 -10.51
N LEU A 83 -12.77 6.51 -10.87
CA LEU A 83 -11.31 6.44 -10.74
C LEU A 83 -10.88 6.38 -9.27
N LEU A 84 -11.53 7.16 -8.40
CA LEU A 84 -11.31 7.13 -6.94
C LEU A 84 -11.68 5.77 -6.33
N VAL A 85 -12.87 5.23 -6.62
CA VAL A 85 -13.30 3.92 -6.12
C VAL A 85 -12.40 2.80 -6.66
N GLY A 86 -12.06 2.85 -7.95
CA GLY A 86 -11.14 1.90 -8.58
C GLY A 86 -9.77 1.91 -7.92
N SER A 87 -9.22 3.10 -7.64
CA SER A 87 -7.93 3.24 -6.94
C SER A 87 -7.95 2.62 -5.55
N CYS A 88 -9.06 2.72 -4.82
CA CYS A 88 -9.19 2.12 -3.49
C CYS A 88 -9.14 0.59 -3.56
N ILE A 89 -9.84 0.00 -4.52
CA ILE A 89 -9.81 -1.46 -4.75
C ILE A 89 -8.40 -1.91 -5.13
N VAL A 90 -7.75 -1.18 -6.05
CA VAL A 90 -6.36 -1.46 -6.46
C VAL A 90 -5.40 -1.34 -5.28
N SER A 91 -5.52 -0.32 -4.43
CA SER A 91 -4.72 -0.17 -3.21
C SER A 91 -4.91 -1.32 -2.24
N ILE A 92 -6.14 -1.78 -2.01
CA ILE A 92 -6.44 -2.94 -1.14
C ILE A 92 -5.79 -4.21 -1.70
N ILE A 93 -5.91 -4.44 -3.02
CA ILE A 93 -5.30 -5.59 -3.68
C ILE A 93 -3.77 -5.53 -3.57
N CYS A 94 -3.17 -4.37 -3.87
CA CYS A 94 -1.72 -4.18 -3.82
C CYS A 94 -1.18 -4.37 -2.39
N LEU A 95 -1.88 -3.83 -1.39
CA LEU A 95 -1.58 -4.05 0.02
C LEU A 95 -1.68 -5.52 0.40
N THR A 96 -2.73 -6.22 -0.06
CA THR A 96 -2.91 -7.65 0.21
C THR A 96 -1.76 -8.47 -0.39
N TYR A 97 -1.34 -8.16 -1.62
CA TYR A 97 -0.18 -8.79 -2.24
C TYR A 97 1.12 -8.49 -1.49
N ALA A 98 1.33 -7.24 -1.06
CA ALA A 98 2.51 -6.86 -0.27
C ALA A 98 2.58 -7.66 1.04
N LEU A 99 1.47 -7.73 1.78
CA LEU A 99 1.37 -8.50 3.02
C LEU A 99 1.56 -10.00 2.82
N LEU A 100 1.05 -10.58 1.71
CA LEU A 100 1.30 -11.97 1.36
C LEU A 100 2.78 -12.22 1.02
N GLY A 101 3.40 -11.32 0.27
CA GLY A 101 4.83 -11.37 -0.05
C GLY A 101 5.71 -11.28 1.20
N GLU A 102 5.34 -10.42 2.14
CA GLU A 102 6.03 -10.32 3.44
C GLU A 102 5.90 -11.60 4.27
N ARG A 103 4.70 -12.20 4.32
CA ARG A 103 4.50 -13.49 5.01
C ARG A 103 5.38 -14.59 4.41
N ALA A 104 5.42 -14.69 3.08
CA ALA A 104 6.25 -15.68 2.39
C ALA A 104 7.76 -15.48 2.67
N HIS A 105 8.22 -14.22 2.70
CA HIS A 105 9.61 -13.90 3.05
C HIS A 105 9.95 -14.19 4.51
N HIS A 106 9.03 -13.96 5.44
CA HIS A 106 9.23 -14.29 6.84
C HIS A 106 9.30 -15.81 7.08
N GLU A 107 8.42 -16.60 6.45
CA GLU A 107 8.46 -18.06 6.54
C GLU A 107 9.76 -18.65 5.99
N ALA A 108 10.22 -18.17 4.82
CA ALA A 108 11.48 -18.63 4.23
C ALA A 108 12.69 -18.37 5.15
N LYS A 109 12.75 -17.18 5.76
CA LYS A 109 13.85 -16.79 6.66
C LYS A 109 13.84 -17.57 7.99
N GLN A 110 12.66 -18.00 8.45
CA GLN A 110 12.53 -18.85 9.64
C GLN A 110 13.00 -20.28 9.35
N LEU A 111 12.65 -20.83 8.19
CA LEU A 111 13.09 -22.15 7.73
C LEU A 111 14.61 -22.23 7.57
N GLU A 112 15.24 -21.22 6.95
CA GLU A 112 16.70 -21.18 6.82
C GLU A 112 17.41 -21.17 8.17
N LYS A 113 16.90 -20.40 9.16
CA LYS A 113 17.44 -20.40 10.53
C LYS A 113 17.33 -21.77 11.19
N GLN A 114 16.17 -22.43 11.09
CA GLN A 114 15.95 -23.75 11.68
C GLN A 114 16.88 -24.80 11.06
N LEU A 115 17.05 -24.79 9.74
CA LEU A 115 17.98 -25.68 9.05
C LEU A 115 19.44 -25.41 9.48
N GLN A 116 19.82 -24.14 9.66
CA GLN A 116 21.15 -23.78 10.16
C GLN A 116 21.40 -24.30 11.59
N ASP A 117 20.43 -24.13 12.48
CA ASP A 117 20.52 -24.61 13.86
C ASP A 117 20.57 -26.15 13.93
N GLU A 118 19.80 -26.84 13.08
CA GLU A 118 19.80 -28.31 12.98
C GLU A 118 21.15 -28.84 12.43
N GLN A 119 21.72 -28.18 11.42
CA GLN A 119 23.05 -28.51 10.89
C GLN A 119 24.16 -28.27 11.92
N LEU A 120 24.06 -27.20 12.72
CA LEU A 120 25.02 -26.92 13.79
C LEU A 120 24.98 -28.02 14.85
N LYS A 121 23.78 -28.39 15.30
CA LYS A 121 23.56 -29.42 16.31
C LYS A 121 24.04 -30.80 15.83
N ASN A 122 23.84 -31.11 14.55
CA ASN A 122 24.32 -32.35 13.94
C ASN A 122 25.85 -32.38 13.83
N LYS A 123 26.51 -31.25 13.55
CA LYS A 123 27.98 -31.14 13.57
C LYS A 123 28.57 -31.34 14.96
N GLU A 124 27.95 -30.78 16.00
CA GLU A 124 28.39 -30.96 17.38
C GLU A 124 28.23 -32.43 17.83
N ALA A 125 27.14 -33.07 17.44
CA ALA A 125 26.89 -34.49 17.73
C ALA A 125 27.87 -35.44 17.02
N LEU A 126 28.44 -35.06 15.87
CA LEU A 126 29.43 -35.87 15.15
C LEU A 126 30.88 -35.69 15.65
N SER A 127 31.11 -34.67 16.48
CA SER A 127 32.41 -34.28 17.04
C SER A 127 32.61 -34.75 18.50
N SER A 128 31.61 -35.42 19.09
CA SER A 128 31.62 -35.97 20.45
C SER A 128 31.60 -37.50 20.42
#